data_AF-M3IGX2-F1
#
_entry.id   AF-M3IGX2-F1
#
_cell.length_a   1.000
_cell.length_b   1.000
_cell.length_c   1.000
_cell.angle_alpha   90.00
_cell.angle_beta   90.00
_cell.angle_gamma   90.00
#
_symmetry.space_group_name_H-M   'P 1'
#
loop_
_entity.id
_entity.type
_entity.pdbx_description
1 polymer ?
#
loop_
_entity_poly.entity_id
_entity_poly.type
_entity_poly.pdbx_seq_one_letter_code
_entity_poly.pdbx_strand_id
1 'polypeptide(L)'
;MGSYCSIPEDFKKKPKESLILLKNSGINFKEFNFTVEGKQVYGVASGCNLKNQNILIFIHGSPGGWQNYYWYLGNKTLNKKFCIFAMDRPGFGNSNPNEVIPNVEKQAFILGKTIQFF
;
A
#
# COMPACT_ATOMS: atom_id res chain seq x y z
N MET A 1 -27.53 -12.27 -21.42
CA MET A 1 -27.24 -11.18 -20.47
C MET A 1 -25.79 -11.31 -20.04
N GLY A 2 -24.88 -10.48 -20.55
CA GLY A 2 -23.48 -10.48 -20.10
C GLY A 2 -23.37 -9.70 -18.80
N SER A 3 -22.95 -10.36 -17.72
CA SER A 3 -22.62 -9.70 -16.46
C SER A 3 -21.38 -8.83 -16.67
N TYR A 4 -21.59 -7.52 -16.80
CA TYR A 4 -20.50 -6.55 -16.78
C TYR A 4 -19.96 -6.45 -15.36
N CYS A 5 -18.78 -7.03 -15.11
CA CYS A 5 -18.00 -6.71 -13.93
C CYS A 5 -17.50 -5.26 -14.08
N SER A 6 -18.19 -4.30 -13.49
CA SER A 6 -17.68 -2.93 -13.37
C SER A 6 -16.63 -2.90 -12.26
N ILE A 7 -15.42 -2.48 -12.62
CA ILE A 7 -14.34 -2.22 -11.66
C ILE A 7 -14.81 -1.07 -10.75
N PRO A 8 -14.84 -1.23 -9.40
CA PRO A 8 -15.18 -0.14 -8.51
C PRO A 8 -14.21 1.05 -8.70
N GLU A 9 -14.67 2.28 -8.53
CA GLU A 9 -13.87 3.49 -8.84
C GLU A 9 -12.53 3.54 -8.10
N ASP A 10 -12.47 3.02 -6.88
CA ASP A 10 -11.25 2.94 -6.08
C ASP A 10 -10.16 2.04 -6.67
N PHE A 11 -10.55 1.09 -7.53
CA PHE A 11 -9.63 0.24 -8.29
C PHE A 11 -9.21 0.85 -9.63
N LYS A 12 -9.87 1.94 -10.07
CA LYS A 12 -9.50 2.65 -11.30
C LYS A 12 -8.40 3.69 -11.07
N LYS A 13 -8.17 4.12 -9.83
CA LYS A 13 -7.21 5.18 -9.51
C LYS A 13 -5.77 4.72 -9.69
N LYS A 14 -4.97 5.59 -10.32
CA LYS A 14 -3.56 5.33 -10.59
C LYS A 14 -2.70 5.78 -9.40
N PRO A 15 -1.57 5.10 -9.12
CA PRO A 15 -0.68 5.45 -8.02
C PRO A 15 -0.28 6.93 -7.96
N LYS A 16 0.10 7.52 -9.11
CA LYS A 16 0.50 8.94 -9.20
C LYS A 16 -0.63 9.90 -8.81
N GLU A 17 -1.85 9.61 -9.22
CA GLU A 17 -3.02 10.42 -8.89
C GLU A 17 -3.31 10.35 -7.39
N SER A 18 -3.23 9.16 -6.79
CA SER A 18 -3.43 9.00 -5.34
C SER A 18 -2.39 9.74 -4.49
N LEU A 19 -1.12 9.81 -4.93
CA LEU A 19 -0.10 10.63 -4.25
C LEU A 19 -0.43 12.14 -4.31
N ILE A 20 -0.91 12.62 -5.46
CA ILE A 20 -1.33 14.01 -5.63
C ILE A 20 -2.52 14.31 -4.72
N LEU A 21 -3.52 13.42 -4.67
CA LEU A 21 -4.69 13.58 -3.80
C LEU A 21 -4.30 13.63 -2.32
N LEU A 22 -3.37 12.77 -1.88
CA LEU A 22 -2.85 12.77 -0.51
C LEU A 22 -2.14 14.08 -0.18
N LYS A 23 -1.28 14.56 -1.09
CA LYS A 23 -0.57 15.83 -0.94
C LYS A 23 -1.54 17.01 -0.85
N ASN A 24 -2.53 17.06 -1.74
CA ASN A 24 -3.54 18.11 -1.77
C ASN A 24 -4.45 18.09 -0.53
N SER A 25 -4.60 16.94 0.12
CA SER A 25 -5.37 16.80 1.37
C SER A 25 -4.64 17.32 2.61
N GLY A 26 -3.40 17.78 2.46
CA GLY A 26 -2.55 18.27 3.55
C GLY A 26 -2.11 17.17 4.51
N ILE A 27 -2.09 15.92 4.06
CA ILE A 27 -1.64 14.77 4.86
C ILE A 27 -0.13 14.64 4.71
N ASN A 28 0.57 14.52 5.84
CA ASN A 28 1.96 14.12 5.85
C ASN A 28 2.02 12.60 5.61
N PHE A 29 2.49 12.20 4.44
CA PHE A 29 2.74 10.82 4.06
C PHE A 29 4.21 10.62 3.70
N LYS A 30 4.67 9.38 3.80
CA LYS A 30 6.01 8.97 3.40
C LYS A 30 5.91 7.75 2.49
N GLU A 31 6.68 7.77 1.43
CA GLU A 31 6.88 6.60 0.56
C GLU A 31 8.06 5.78 1.09
N PHE A 32 7.94 4.46 1.04
CA PHE A 32 8.95 3.51 1.49
C PHE A 32 9.30 2.58 0.35
N ASN A 33 10.60 2.31 0.20
CA ASN A 33 11.13 1.31 -0.71
C ASN A 33 12.06 0.40 0.09
N PHE A 34 11.64 -0.84 0.29
CA PHE A 34 12.43 -1.84 1.00
C PHE A 34 13.05 -2.81 0.01
N THR A 35 14.26 -3.29 0.31
CA THR A 35 14.86 -4.43 -0.39
C THR A 35 14.96 -5.60 0.58
N VAL A 36 14.13 -6.63 0.37
CA VAL A 36 13.99 -7.80 1.25
C VAL A 36 14.13 -9.05 0.40
N GLU A 37 15.05 -9.96 0.74
CA GLU A 37 15.35 -11.18 -0.05
C GLU A 37 15.67 -10.87 -1.53
N GLY A 38 16.31 -9.72 -1.79
CA GLY A 38 16.60 -9.24 -3.14
C GLY A 38 15.37 -8.76 -3.93
N LYS A 39 14.21 -8.61 -3.27
CA LYS A 39 12.96 -8.11 -3.85
C LYS A 39 12.65 -6.71 -3.32
N GLN A 40 12.17 -5.84 -4.20
CA GLN A 40 11.72 -4.50 -3.87
C GLN A 40 10.27 -4.53 -3.39
N VAL A 41 10.00 -3.92 -2.23
CA VAL A 41 8.65 -3.70 -1.72
C VAL A 41 8.41 -2.21 -1.54
N TYR A 42 7.47 -1.68 -2.31
CA TYR A 42 7.02 -0.30 -2.24
C TYR A 42 5.80 -0.19 -1.32
N GLY A 43 5.72 0.89 -0.55
CA GLY A 43 4.50 1.25 0.17
C GLY A 43 4.45 2.71 0.57
N VAL A 44 3.28 3.13 1.04
CA VAL A 44 3.02 4.50 1.50
C VAL A 44 2.48 4.43 2.92
N ALA A 45 3.05 5.23 3.82
CA ALA A 45 2.57 5.38 5.17
C ALA A 45 2.12 6.80 5.48
N SER A 46 1.17 6.93 6.41
CA SER A 46 0.68 8.21 6.90
C SER A 46 0.25 8.11 8.36
N GLY A 47 0.21 9.25 9.05
CA GLY A 47 -0.20 9.29 10.46
C GLY A 47 0.84 8.80 11.46
N CYS A 48 2.06 8.47 11.03
CA CYS A 48 3.16 7.94 11.85
C CYS A 48 3.93 9.07 12.58
N ASN A 49 3.21 9.81 13.42
CA ASN A 49 3.73 11.02 14.10
C ASN A 49 3.98 10.83 15.60
N LEU A 50 3.52 9.71 16.18
CA LEU A 50 3.61 9.44 17.61
C LEU A 50 4.59 8.30 17.89
N LYS A 51 5.28 8.37 19.03
CA LYS A 51 6.11 7.28 19.54
C LYS A 51 5.18 6.16 20.07
N ASN A 52 5.49 4.90 19.76
CA ASN A 52 4.71 3.71 20.16
C ASN A 52 3.25 3.70 19.65
N GLN A 53 3.01 4.19 18.44
CA GLN A 53 1.68 4.21 17.82
C GLN A 53 1.27 2.83 17.30
N ASN A 54 -0.01 2.50 17.38
CA ASN A 54 -0.55 1.30 16.74
C ASN A 54 -0.38 1.38 15.22
N ILE A 55 0.04 0.28 14.59
CA ILE A 55 0.23 0.22 13.14
C ILE A 55 -0.97 -0.49 12.51
N LEU A 56 -1.56 0.12 11.48
CA LEU A 56 -2.59 -0.50 10.65
C LEU A 56 -2.01 -0.79 9.27
N ILE A 57 -1.97 -2.07 8.90
CA ILE A 57 -1.32 -2.54 7.68
C ILE A 57 -2.36 -2.93 6.64
N PHE A 58 -2.21 -2.42 5.42
CA PHE A 58 -3.03 -2.79 4.28
C PHE A 58 -2.23 -3.56 3.24
N ILE A 59 -2.73 -4.74 2.87
CA ILE A 59 -2.20 -5.62 1.83
C ILE A 59 -3.29 -5.82 0.78
N HIS A 60 -3.04 -5.46 -0.48
CA HIS A 60 -4.04 -5.50 -1.54
C HIS A 60 -4.29 -6.90 -2.12
N GLY A 61 -5.49 -7.13 -2.67
CA GLY A 61 -5.82 -8.30 -3.50
C GLY A 61 -5.39 -8.16 -4.97
N SER A 62 -5.66 -9.17 -5.80
CA SER A 62 -5.44 -9.12 -7.26
C SER A 62 -6.75 -8.86 -8.02
N PRO A 63 -6.78 -7.96 -9.01
CA PRO A 63 -5.78 -6.93 -9.31
C PRO A 63 -5.85 -5.78 -8.27
N GLY A 64 -4.72 -5.13 -7.98
CA GLY A 64 -4.70 -4.00 -7.03
C GLY A 64 -3.29 -3.47 -6.75
N GLY A 65 -3.22 -2.48 -5.86
CA GLY A 65 -2.00 -1.88 -5.33
C GLY A 65 -2.30 -1.02 -4.09
N TRP A 66 -1.26 -0.48 -3.45
CA TRP A 66 -1.37 0.36 -2.25
C TRP A 66 -2.38 1.50 -2.42
N GLN A 67 -2.51 2.05 -3.64
CA GLN A 67 -3.34 3.20 -3.96
C GLN A 67 -4.84 2.92 -3.78
N ASN A 68 -5.26 1.65 -3.73
CA ASN A 68 -6.63 1.29 -3.41
C ASN A 68 -7.01 1.67 -1.97
N TYR A 69 -6.03 1.95 -1.12
CA TYR A 69 -6.23 2.37 0.27
C TYR A 69 -5.97 3.86 0.51
N TYR A 70 -5.87 4.68 -0.56
CA TYR A 70 -5.51 6.09 -0.41
C TYR A 70 -6.50 6.88 0.48
N TRP A 71 -7.80 6.53 0.47
CA TRP A 71 -8.79 7.18 1.34
C TRP A 71 -8.47 6.95 2.83
N TYR A 72 -7.99 5.76 3.18
CA TYR A 72 -7.59 5.43 4.55
C TYR A 72 -6.33 6.19 4.95
N LEU A 73 -5.32 6.21 4.06
CA LEU A 73 -4.11 7.03 4.24
C LEU A 73 -4.46 8.53 4.39
N GLY A 74 -5.50 8.98 3.69
CA GLY A 74 -6.01 10.35 3.74
C GLY A 74 -6.83 10.70 5.00
N ASN A 75 -7.20 9.71 5.82
CA ASN A 75 -8.19 9.89 6.86
C ASN A 75 -7.56 10.44 8.16
N LYS A 76 -7.79 11.73 8.43
CA LYS A 76 -7.27 12.42 9.63
C LYS A 76 -7.74 11.79 10.94
N THR A 77 -8.94 11.21 11.01
CA THR A 77 -9.45 10.56 12.22
C THR A 77 -8.71 9.25 12.48
N LEU A 78 -8.43 8.46 11.44
CA LEU A 78 -7.62 7.24 11.56
C LEU A 78 -6.15 7.57 11.87
N ASN A 79 -5.56 8.56 11.19
CA ASN A 79 -4.17 8.97 11.39
C ASN A 79 -3.88 9.50 12.80
N LYS A 80 -4.90 9.93 13.56
CA LYS A 80 -4.76 10.26 14.99
C LYS A 80 -4.58 9.03 15.88
N LYS A 81 -5.00 7.85 15.41
CA LYS A 81 -5.00 6.60 16.19
C LYS A 81 -3.98 5.59 15.67
N PHE A 82 -3.71 5.60 14.38
CA PHE A 82 -2.88 4.60 13.71
C PHE A 82 -1.83 5.24 12.81
N CYS A 83 -0.64 4.64 12.81
CA CYS A 83 0.32 4.77 11.71
C CYS A 83 -0.17 3.79 10.63
N ILE A 84 -0.72 4.32 9.55
CA ILE A 84 -1.27 3.50 8.47
C ILE A 84 -0.17 3.24 7.47
N PHE A 85 0.05 1.98 7.10
CA PHE A 85 0.99 1.58 6.06
C PHE A 85 0.30 0.70 5.02
N ALA A 86 0.22 1.17 3.78
CA ALA A 86 -0.31 0.41 2.65
C ALA A 86 0.82 0.05 1.70
N MET A 87 0.98 -1.23 1.37
CA MET A 87 2.10 -1.70 0.56
C MET A 87 1.67 -2.52 -0.64
N ASP A 88 2.48 -2.49 -1.69
CA ASP A 88 2.34 -3.31 -2.88
C ASP A 88 2.87 -4.72 -2.58
N ARG A 89 2.07 -5.75 -2.87
CA ARG A 89 2.53 -7.13 -2.84
C ARG A 89 3.65 -7.34 -3.86
N PRO A 90 4.65 -8.19 -3.58
CA PRO A 90 5.72 -8.48 -4.53
C PRO A 90 5.19 -8.96 -5.88
N GLY A 91 5.65 -8.34 -6.96
CA GLY A 91 5.18 -8.59 -8.34
C GLY A 91 4.04 -7.69 -8.81
N PHE A 92 3.64 -6.69 -8.01
CA PHE A 92 2.58 -5.72 -8.33
C PHE A 92 3.06 -4.29 -8.14
N GLY A 93 2.41 -3.35 -8.85
CA GLY A 93 2.66 -1.91 -8.67
C GLY A 93 4.14 -1.57 -8.86
N ASN A 94 4.72 -0.92 -7.84
CA ASN A 94 6.15 -0.59 -7.83
C ASN A 94 7.02 -1.66 -7.14
N SER A 95 6.43 -2.74 -6.61
CA SER A 95 7.13 -3.87 -6.01
C SER A 95 7.48 -4.93 -7.05
N ASN A 96 8.72 -4.93 -7.57
CA ASN A 96 9.16 -5.86 -8.62
C ASN A 96 8.24 -5.89 -9.85
N PRO A 97 7.97 -4.75 -10.53
CA PRO A 97 7.02 -4.69 -11.65
C PRO A 97 7.34 -5.64 -12.82
N ASN A 98 8.60 -6.08 -12.95
CA ASN A 98 9.08 -6.92 -14.04
C ASN A 98 9.19 -8.41 -13.65
N GLU A 99 8.78 -8.80 -12.45
CA GLU A 99 8.91 -10.19 -11.98
C GLU A 99 7.61 -10.67 -11.33
N VAL A 100 6.99 -11.68 -11.95
CA VAL A 100 5.80 -12.33 -11.39
C VAL A 100 6.24 -13.30 -10.29
N ILE A 101 5.70 -13.13 -9.08
CA ILE A 101 5.94 -14.03 -7.96
C ILE A 101 4.61 -14.72 -7.63
N PRO A 102 4.25 -15.85 -8.26
CA PRO A 102 2.93 -16.47 -8.09
C PRO A 102 2.77 -17.19 -6.75
N ASN A 103 3.88 -17.58 -6.11
CA ASN A 103 3.87 -18.29 -4.84
C ASN A 103 3.46 -17.34 -3.69
N VAL A 104 2.29 -17.60 -3.10
CA VAL A 104 1.68 -16.73 -2.08
C VAL A 104 2.44 -16.80 -0.75
N GLU A 105 2.97 -17.96 -0.39
CA GLU A 105 3.76 -18.15 0.83
C GLU A 105 5.04 -17.32 0.78
N LYS A 106 5.69 -17.26 -0.40
CA LYS A 106 6.87 -16.43 -0.64
C LYS A 106 6.53 -14.95 -0.59
N GLN A 107 5.39 -14.52 -1.17
CA GLN A 107 4.92 -13.15 -1.02
C GLN A 107 4.70 -12.80 0.46
N ALA A 108 4.00 -13.66 1.20
CA ALA A 108 3.71 -13.46 2.62
C ALA A 108 5.00 -13.40 3.47
N PHE A 109 5.97 -14.27 3.19
CA PHE A 109 7.27 -14.26 3.85
C PHE A 109 8.03 -12.93 3.64
N ILE A 110 8.08 -12.45 2.39
CA ILE A 110 8.72 -11.17 2.06
C ILE A 110 8.00 -10.03 2.80
N LEU A 111 6.67 -9.98 2.72
CA LEU A 111 5.87 -8.94 3.38
C LEU A 111 6.04 -8.97 4.90
N GLY A 112 6.05 -10.16 5.52
CA GLY A 112 6.29 -10.31 6.95
C GLY A 112 7.64 -9.75 7.38
N LYS A 113 8.70 -9.96 6.59
CA LYS A 113 10.01 -9.34 6.83
C LYS A 113 9.99 -7.83 6.58
N THR A 114 9.31 -7.35 5.54
CA THR A 114 9.15 -5.92 5.30
C THR A 114 8.52 -5.22 6.52
N ILE A 115 7.50 -5.83 7.12
CA ILE A 115 6.82 -5.30 8.30
C ILE A 115 7.76 -5.21 9.51
N GLN A 116 8.72 -6.12 9.64
CA GLN A 116 9.72 -6.06 10.72
C GLN A 116 10.75 -4.94 10.53
N PHE A 117 10.98 -4.48 9.29
CA PHE A 117 11.90 -3.39 8.98
C PHE A 117 11.24 -2.00 8.98
N PHE A 118 9.92 -1.95 8.93
CA PHE A 118 9.12 -0.72 8.98
C PHE A 118 9.02 -0.19 10.42
#